data_AF-A0A1I5JEY7-F1
#
_entry.id   AF-A0A1I5JEY7-F1
#
_cell.length_a   1.000
_cell.length_b   1.000
_cell.length_c   1.000
_cell.angle_alpha   90.00
_cell.angle_beta   90.00
_cell.angle_gamma   90.00
#
_symmetry.space_group_name_H-M   'P 1'
#
loop_
_entity.id
_entity.type
_entity.pdbx_description
1 polymer ?
#
loop_
_entity_poly.entity_id
_entity_poly.type
_entity_poly.pdbx_seq_one_letter_code
_entity_poly.pdbx_strand_id
1 'polypeptide(L)'
;MNMFLRVLLGLGGVLTVLSGILFIGGGELFNSVFASEGINAGGALFSAFGVAGLVIGGLGCWGAFGDKKLPAGIFCAITLLFWPIGTLYAVVCITLMFVGNKDAADTVKS
;
A
#
# COMPACT_ATOMS: atom_id res chain seq x y z
N MET A 1 -11.11 -3.24 -14.36
CA MET A 1 -10.87 -4.01 -13.11
C MET A 1 -12.21 -4.25 -12.41
N ASN A 2 -12.42 -5.38 -11.73
CA ASN A 2 -13.72 -5.65 -11.07
C ASN A 2 -13.93 -4.72 -9.88
N MET A 3 -15.19 -4.34 -9.60
CA MET A 3 -15.55 -3.34 -8.58
C MET A 3 -15.05 -3.73 -7.18
N PHE A 4 -15.10 -5.01 -6.84
CA PHE A 4 -14.58 -5.53 -5.57
C PHE A 4 -13.06 -5.30 -5.41
N LEU A 5 -12.28 -5.57 -6.46
CA LEU A 5 -10.83 -5.35 -6.45
C LEU A 5 -10.47 -3.85 -6.38
N ARG A 6 -11.24 -2.99 -7.06
CA ARG A 6 -11.10 -1.53 -6.93
C ARG A 6 -11.31 -1.07 -5.50
N VAL A 7 -12.36 -1.55 -4.83
CA VAL A 7 -12.66 -1.20 -3.44
C VAL A 7 -11.56 -1.71 -2.50
N LEU A 8 -11.11 -2.95 -2.66
CA LEU A 8 -10.01 -3.51 -1.87
C LEU A 8 -8.75 -2.64 -1.98
N LEU A 9 -8.29 -2.39 -3.22
CA LEU A 9 -7.08 -1.59 -3.48
C LEU A 9 -7.20 -0.16 -2.96
N GLY A 10 -8.37 0.47 -3.12
CA GLY A 10 -8.62 1.82 -2.63
C GLY A 10 -8.58 1.88 -1.11
N LEU A 11 -9.24 0.94 -0.43
CA LEU A 11 -9.30 0.89 1.02
C LEU A 11 -7.93 0.56 1.63
N GLY A 12 -7.20 -0.39 1.05
CA GLY A 12 -5.82 -0.68 1.43
C GLY A 12 -4.87 0.49 1.19
N GLY A 13 -5.02 1.19 0.06
CA GLY A 13 -4.25 2.40 -0.25
C GLY A 13 -4.48 3.52 0.76
N VAL A 14 -5.76 3.82 1.06
CA VAL A 14 -6.13 4.85 2.06
C VAL A 14 -5.60 4.50 3.44
N LEU A 15 -5.75 3.26 3.89
CA LEU A 15 -5.21 2.82 5.18
C LEU A 15 -3.69 2.97 5.24
N THR A 16 -2.99 2.62 4.15
CA THR A 16 -1.53 2.76 4.07
C THR A 16 -1.10 4.22 4.12
N VAL A 17 -1.84 5.13 3.46
CA VAL A 17 -1.60 6.58 3.57
C VAL A 17 -1.79 7.06 5.01
N LEU A 18 -2.90 6.69 5.65
CA LEU A 18 -3.17 7.08 7.04
C LEU A 18 -2.10 6.56 8.00
N SER A 19 -1.68 5.30 7.84
CA SER A 19 -0.54 4.77 8.59
C SER A 19 0.73 5.57 8.30
N GLY A 20 1.01 5.91 7.04
CA GLY A 20 2.15 6.76 6.67
C GLY A 20 2.16 8.10 7.41
N ILE A 21 1.02 8.80 7.46
CA ILE A 21 0.86 10.06 8.20
C ILE A 21 1.15 9.86 9.70
N LEU A 22 0.62 8.79 10.30
CA LEU A 22 0.86 8.46 11.71
C LEU A 22 2.34 8.19 11.99
N PHE A 23 3.05 7.52 11.08
CA PHE A 23 4.48 7.26 11.20
C PHE A 23 5.32 8.54 11.08
N ILE A 24 4.95 9.48 10.21
CA ILE A 24 5.61 10.80 10.11
C ILE A 24 5.40 11.58 11.43
N GLY A 25 4.16 11.71 11.88
CA GLY A 25 3.86 12.42 13.14
C GLY A 25 4.50 11.74 14.36
N GLY A 26 4.52 10.40 14.37
CA GLY A 26 5.21 9.61 15.39
C GLY A 26 6.72 9.81 15.37
N GLY A 27 7.33 9.94 14.19
CA GLY A 27 8.77 10.22 14.03
C GLY A 27 9.15 11.61 14.55
N GLU A 28 8.34 12.63 14.27
CA GLU A 28 8.54 13.97 14.83
C GLU A 28 8.39 13.98 16.35
N LEU A 29 7.36 13.32 16.88
CA LEU A 29 7.17 13.19 18.32
C LEU A 29 8.33 12.44 18.98
N PHE A 30 8.80 11.33 18.37
CA PHE A 30 9.93 10.55 18.86
C PHE A 30 11.20 11.40 18.91
N ASN A 31 11.50 12.14 17.83
CA ASN A 31 12.63 13.07 17.84
C ASN A 31 12.49 14.14 18.92
N SER A 32 11.29 14.68 19.14
CA SER A 32 11.09 15.72 20.18
C SER A 32 11.31 15.21 21.61
N VAL A 33 11.00 13.94 21.87
CA VAL A 33 11.11 13.32 23.21
C VAL A 33 12.51 12.78 23.47
N PHE A 34 13.15 12.19 22.46
CA PHE A 34 14.43 11.47 22.60
C PHE A 34 15.64 12.22 22.02
N ALA A 35 15.47 13.46 21.54
CA ALA A 35 16.56 14.28 20.99
C ALA A 35 17.74 14.45 21.97
N SER A 36 17.45 14.56 23.28
CA SER A 36 18.47 14.70 24.33
C SER A 36 19.27 13.42 24.59
N GLU A 37 18.76 12.26 24.19
CA GLU A 37 19.42 10.96 24.36
C GLU A 37 20.29 10.58 23.15
N GLY A 38 20.35 11.41 22.10
CA GLY A 38 21.13 11.14 20.89
C GLY A 38 20.54 10.05 19.99
N ILE A 39 19.33 9.56 20.28
CA ILE A 39 18.62 8.50 19.52
C ILE A 39 17.85 9.10 18.34
N ASN A 40 18.47 10.02 17.59
CA ASN A 40 17.86 10.65 16.41
C ASN A 40 17.62 9.67 15.25
N ALA A 41 18.33 8.52 15.25
CA ALA A 41 18.18 7.50 14.21
C ALA A 41 16.77 6.85 14.22
N GLY A 42 16.13 6.75 15.39
CA GLY A 42 14.79 6.19 15.54
C GLY A 42 13.74 7.06 14.83
N GLY A 43 13.69 8.35 15.15
CA GLY A 43 12.71 9.26 14.53
C GLY A 43 12.90 9.40 13.02
N ALA A 44 14.14 9.42 12.52
CA ALA A 44 14.42 9.42 11.09
C ALA A 44 13.88 8.17 10.37
N LEU A 45 14.02 6.98 10.99
CA LEU A 45 13.44 5.73 10.48
C LEU A 45 11.91 5.79 10.42
N PHE A 46 11.26 6.28 11.48
CA PHE A 46 9.79 6.45 11.51
C PHE A 46 9.32 7.38 10.38
N SER A 47 9.97 8.52 10.18
CA SER A 47 9.64 9.44 9.09
C SER A 47 9.87 8.83 7.71
N ALA A 48 10.96 8.06 7.53
CA ALA A 48 11.23 7.37 6.26
C ALA A 48 10.16 6.32 5.92
N PHE A 49 9.75 5.49 6.89
CA PHE A 49 8.63 4.56 6.72
C PHE A 49 7.32 5.29 6.45
N GLY A 50 7.11 6.43 7.10
CA GLY A 50 5.94 7.27 6.88
C GLY A 50 5.85 7.78 5.45
N VAL A 51 6.93 8.35 4.91
CA VAL A 51 7.01 8.82 3.52
C VAL A 51 6.85 7.67 2.54
N ALA A 52 7.49 6.53 2.78
CA ALA A 52 7.29 5.33 1.95
C ALA A 52 5.82 4.88 1.95
N GLY A 53 5.16 4.90 3.11
CA GLY A 53 3.74 4.60 3.25
C GLY A 53 2.83 5.53 2.43
N LEU A 54 3.15 6.82 2.35
CA LEU A 54 2.42 7.77 1.49
C LEU A 54 2.53 7.40 0.01
N VAL A 55 3.73 7.08 -0.47
CA VAL A 55 3.97 6.71 -1.87
C VAL A 55 3.29 5.38 -2.20
N ILE A 56 3.44 4.37 -1.35
CA ILE A 56 2.84 3.04 -1.52
C ILE A 56 1.31 3.14 -1.48
N GLY A 57 0.75 3.84 -0.49
CA GLY A 57 -0.68 4.06 -0.38
C GLY A 57 -1.24 4.84 -1.57
N GLY A 58 -0.49 5.82 -2.08
CA GLY A 58 -0.80 6.53 -3.32
C GLY A 58 -0.88 5.60 -4.53
N LEU A 59 0.02 4.62 -4.66
CA LEU A 59 -0.04 3.59 -5.72
C LEU A 59 -1.28 2.70 -5.60
N GLY A 60 -1.70 2.35 -4.38
CA GLY A 60 -2.94 1.61 -4.13
C GLY A 60 -4.18 2.39 -4.59
N CYS A 61 -4.28 3.65 -4.19
CA CYS A 61 -5.36 4.56 -4.60
C CYS A 61 -5.35 4.80 -6.12
N TRP A 62 -4.17 5.04 -6.72
CA TRP A 62 -4.05 5.26 -8.15
C TRP A 62 -4.40 4.00 -8.95
N GLY A 63 -3.98 2.83 -8.48
CA GLY A 63 -4.39 1.55 -9.05
C GLY A 63 -5.91 1.40 -9.05
N ALA A 64 -6.54 1.67 -7.90
CA ALA A 64 -7.98 1.56 -7.69
C ALA A 64 -8.82 2.53 -8.55
N PHE A 65 -8.56 3.84 -8.45
CA PHE A 65 -9.39 4.87 -9.08
C PHE A 65 -8.97 5.20 -10.51
N GLY A 66 -7.69 5.00 -10.85
CA GLY A 66 -7.18 5.21 -12.20
C GLY A 66 -7.33 4.00 -13.14
N ASP A 67 -7.87 2.88 -12.64
CA ASP A 67 -7.97 1.59 -13.33
C ASP A 67 -6.64 1.13 -13.95
N LYS A 68 -5.52 1.46 -13.28
CA LYS A 68 -4.17 1.14 -13.75
C LYS A 68 -3.68 -0.15 -13.09
N LYS A 69 -3.56 -1.22 -13.89
CA LYS A 69 -3.10 -2.54 -13.41
C LYS A 69 -1.65 -2.53 -12.88
N LEU A 70 -0.78 -1.69 -13.46
CA LEU A 70 0.63 -1.60 -13.07
C LEU A 70 0.81 -1.02 -11.64
N PRO A 71 0.27 0.16 -11.28
CA PRO A 71 0.27 0.66 -9.90
C PRO A 71 -0.38 -0.30 -8.90
N ALA A 72 -1.50 -0.93 -9.27
CA ALA A 72 -2.16 -1.94 -8.43
C ALA A 72 -1.25 -3.14 -8.14
N GLY A 73 -0.57 -3.65 -9.17
CA GLY A 73 0.39 -4.75 -9.03
C GLY A 73 1.60 -4.38 -8.18
N ILE A 74 2.17 -3.19 -8.38
CA ILE A 74 3.29 -2.68 -7.57
C ILE A 74 2.88 -2.53 -6.11
N PHE A 75 1.71 -1.95 -5.84
CA PHE A 75 1.17 -1.82 -4.49
C PHE A 75 1.07 -3.19 -3.80
N CYS A 76 0.45 -4.18 -4.44
CA CYS A 76 0.32 -5.54 -3.90
C CYS A 76 1.69 -6.24 -3.71
N ALA A 77 2.62 -6.06 -4.63
CA ALA A 77 3.96 -6.63 -4.53
C ALA A 77 4.73 -6.06 -3.32
N ILE A 78 4.56 -4.77 -3.03
CA ILE A 78 5.17 -4.14 -1.86
C ILE A 78 4.46 -4.60 -0.58
N THR A 79 3.12 -4.65 -0.56
CA THR A 79 2.36 -5.10 0.63
C THR A 79 2.60 -6.58 0.98
N LEU A 80 2.98 -7.42 0.00
CA LEU A 80 3.42 -8.80 0.26
C LEU A 80 4.57 -8.89 1.27
N LEU A 81 5.49 -7.90 1.24
CA LEU A 81 6.67 -7.85 2.09
C LEU A 81 6.38 -7.27 3.48
N PHE A 82 5.23 -6.63 3.66
CA PHE A 82 4.87 -5.94 4.89
C PHE A 82 3.81 -6.75 5.68
N TRP A 83 4.28 -7.53 6.65
CA TRP A 83 3.49 -8.16 7.72
C TRP A 83 2.51 -9.27 7.24
N PRO A 84 2.20 -10.32 8.05
CA PRO A 84 1.36 -11.45 7.63
C PRO A 84 -0.03 -11.07 7.13
N ILE A 85 -0.63 -10.03 7.71
CA ILE A 85 -1.95 -9.53 7.32
C ILE A 85 -1.87 -8.83 5.95
N GLY A 86 -0.81 -8.05 5.69
CA GLY A 86 -0.56 -7.43 4.40
C GLY A 86 -0.30 -8.46 3.30
N THR A 87 0.41 -9.55 3.64
CA THR A 87 0.63 -10.69 2.75
C THR A 87 -0.69 -11.35 2.32
N LEU A 88 -1.58 -11.67 3.26
CA LEU A 88 -2.89 -12.27 2.94
C LEU A 88 -3.73 -11.35 2.03
N TYR A 89 -3.79 -10.06 2.37
CA TYR A 89 -4.48 -9.07 1.58
C TYR A 89 -3.93 -8.96 0.15
N ALA A 90 -2.61 -8.93 0.00
CA ALA A 90 -1.95 -8.82 -1.28
C ALA A 90 -2.16 -10.07 -2.16
N VAL A 91 -2.12 -11.27 -1.57
CA VAL A 91 -2.42 -12.53 -2.28
C VAL A 91 -3.85 -12.51 -2.84
N VAL A 92 -4.83 -12.05 -2.05
CA VAL A 92 -6.23 -11.93 -2.51
C VAL A 92 -6.32 -10.95 -3.68
N CYS A 93 -5.69 -9.77 -3.58
CA CYS A 93 -5.72 -8.78 -4.65
C CYS A 93 -5.05 -9.27 -5.94
N ILE A 94 -3.89 -9.94 -5.83
CA ILE A 94 -3.18 -10.54 -6.96
C ILE A 94 -4.03 -11.64 -7.61
N THR A 95 -4.61 -12.54 -6.81
CA THR A 95 -5.46 -13.63 -7.31
C THR A 95 -6.64 -13.08 -8.10
N LEU A 96 -7.32 -12.05 -7.58
CA LEU A 96 -8.44 -11.38 -8.26
C LEU A 96 -8.01 -10.65 -9.54
N MET A 97 -6.80 -10.08 -9.58
CA MET A 97 -6.23 -9.50 -10.81
C MET A 97 -6.00 -10.56 -11.89
N PHE A 98 -5.55 -11.76 -11.52
CA PHE A 98 -5.31 -12.86 -12.46
C PHE A 98 -6.62 -13.50 -12.95
N VAL A 99 -7.57 -13.75 -12.05
CA VAL A 99 -8.89 -14.33 -12.43
C VAL A 99 -9.63 -13.40 -13.38
N GLY A 100 -9.72 -12.11 -13.06
CA GLY A 100 -10.38 -11.14 -13.94
C GLY A 100 -9.68 -10.92 -15.30
N ASN A 101 -8.40 -11.29 -15.44
CA ASN A 101 -7.71 -11.28 -16.74
C ASN A 101 -8.01 -12.52 -17.60
N LYS A 102 -8.33 -13.67 -16.98
CA LYS A 102 -8.74 -14.87 -17.72
C LYS A 102 -10.12 -14.68 -18.37
N ASP A 103 -11.09 -14.18 -17.60
CA ASP A 103 -12.44 -13.91 -18.10
C ASP A 103 -12.45 -12.90 -19.27
N ALA A 104 -11.57 -11.90 -19.22
CA ALA A 104 -11.39 -10.92 -20.29
C ALA A 104 -10.68 -11.49 -21.54
N ALA A 105 -9.87 -12.55 -21.39
CA ALA A 105 -9.19 -13.18 -22.51
C ALA A 105 -10.08 -14.21 -23.23
N ASP A 106 -10.97 -14.88 -22.48
CA ASP A 106 -11.88 -15.88 -23.03
C ASP A 106 -13.06 -15.25 -23.79
N THR A 107 -13.47 -14.03 -23.41
CA THR A 107 -14.52 -13.26 -24.12
C THR A 107 -14.07 -12.68 -25.47
N VAL A 108 -12.77 -12.58 -25.75
CA VAL A 108 -12.23 -12.07 -27.03
C VAL A 108 -12.06 -13.17 -28.09
N LYS A 109 -12.16 -14.45 -27.69
CA LYS A 109 -12.02 -15.61 -28.58
C LYS A 109 -13.36 -16.21 -29.05
N SER A 110 -14.48 -15.64 -28.63
CA SER A 110 -15.84 -15.98 -29.08
C SER A 110 -16.31 -15.00 -30.16
#